data_AF-A0A955XEE8-F1
#
_entry.id   AF-A0A955XEE8-F1
#
_cell.length_a   1.000
_cell.length_b   1.000
_cell.length_c   1.000
_cell.angle_alpha   90.00
_cell.angle_beta   90.00
_cell.angle_gamma   90.00
#
_symmetry.space_group_name_H-M   'P 1'
#
loop_
_entity.id
_entity.type
_entity.pdbx_description
1 polymer ?
#
loop_
_entity_poly.entity_id
_entity_poly.type
_entity_poly.pdbx_seq_one_letter_code
_entity_poly.pdbx_strand_id
1 'polypeptide(L)'
;YVTPQEIAALVVRELRGATTGRDIISALDGAVLDPSYKAGLVRGVALKDLEAVEQSSLEKGAAVPSIALGRLGPPELSKLLFEAALFRSVYGTVQAVLQDGASDTEVAERLLGALDASGVGRFAPSIGIPILQPDGVTLVRGPRINVPELLGHQKSVDVTDADRDAWANRGWIDLRPENVKRWRLRIREMVQARSDLREAGSAAATIHSFMSDRFELGEMVAWIFNNEMEGYRLK
;
A
#
# COMPACT_ATOMS: atom_id res chain seq x y z
N TYR A 1 19.59 13.64 -8.95
CA TYR A 1 19.23 14.36 -10.19
C TYR A 1 20.13 13.83 -11.29
N VAL A 2 19.55 13.44 -12.43
CA VAL A 2 20.30 13.03 -13.64
C VAL A 2 20.08 14.13 -14.67
N THR A 3 21.15 14.60 -15.30
CA THR A 3 21.12 15.69 -16.27
C THR A 3 20.88 15.18 -17.70
N PRO A 4 20.31 16.00 -18.60
CA PRO A 4 20.15 15.62 -20.01
C PRO A 4 21.47 15.23 -20.70
N GLN A 5 22.58 15.84 -20.28
CA GLN A 5 23.92 15.54 -20.80
C GLN A 5 24.40 14.15 -20.39
N GLU A 6 24.11 13.73 -19.16
CA GLU A 6 24.43 12.36 -18.69
C GLU A 6 23.59 11.30 -19.43
N ILE A 7 22.31 11.59 -19.70
CA ILE A 7 21.44 10.71 -20.50
C ILE A 7 21.99 10.60 -21.93
N ALA A 8 22.36 11.72 -22.56
CA ALA A 8 22.92 11.72 -23.91
C ALA A 8 24.24 10.94 -24.00
N ALA A 9 25.13 11.09 -23.01
CA ALA A 9 26.39 10.35 -22.95
C ALA A 9 26.16 8.84 -22.80
N LEU A 10 25.14 8.42 -22.04
CA LEU A 10 24.76 7.02 -21.89
C LEU A 10 24.21 6.45 -23.21
N VAL A 11 23.32 7.17 -23.89
CA VAL A 11 22.76 6.76 -25.19
C VAL A 11 23.85 6.62 -26.26
N VAL A 12 24.83 7.54 -26.29
CA VAL A 12 25.96 7.44 -27.22
C VAL A 12 26.83 6.21 -26.92
N ARG A 13 27.00 5.83 -25.64
CA ARG A 13 27.72 4.60 -25.26
C ARG A 13 26.97 3.35 -25.71
N GLU A 14 25.66 3.29 -25.51
CA GLU A 14 24.79 2.21 -25.99
C GLU A 14 24.87 2.03 -27.51
N LEU A 15 24.71 3.12 -28.27
CA LEU A 15 24.79 3.10 -29.74
C LEU A 15 26.17 2.66 -30.26
N ARG A 16 27.23 2.85 -29.46
CA ARG A 16 28.60 2.42 -29.78
C ARG A 16 28.92 1.01 -29.27
N GLY A 17 27.97 0.32 -28.65
CA GLY A 17 28.16 -1.01 -28.08
C GLY A 17 29.10 -1.04 -26.86
N ALA A 18 29.24 0.09 -26.16
CA ALA A 18 30.01 0.15 -24.93
C ALA A 18 29.13 -0.30 -23.76
N THR A 19 29.65 -1.16 -22.89
CA THR A 19 28.90 -1.69 -21.73
C THR A 19 28.54 -0.57 -20.76
N THR A 20 27.25 -0.41 -20.48
CA THR A 20 26.75 0.65 -19.58
C THR A 20 26.48 0.17 -18.16
N GLY A 21 26.86 -1.08 -17.87
CA GLY A 21 26.55 -1.79 -16.63
C GLY A 21 25.14 -2.40 -16.63
N ARG A 22 24.20 -1.89 -17.46
CA ARG A 22 22.87 -2.51 -17.63
C ARG A 22 22.97 -3.92 -18.21
N ASP A 23 23.83 -4.14 -19.20
CA ASP A 23 24.06 -5.47 -19.76
C ASP A 23 24.53 -6.48 -18.72
N ILE A 24 25.34 -6.02 -17.75
CA ILE A 24 25.83 -6.87 -16.65
C ILE A 24 24.71 -7.19 -15.68
N ILE A 25 23.86 -6.20 -15.35
CA ILE A 25 22.70 -6.41 -14.47
C ILE A 25 21.69 -7.35 -15.14
N SER A 26 21.37 -7.16 -16.42
CA SER A 26 20.46 -8.04 -17.17
C SER A 26 21.04 -9.44 -17.35
N ALA A 27 22.35 -9.57 -17.58
CA ALA A 27 23.02 -10.87 -17.66
C ALA A 27 23.06 -11.58 -16.30
N LEU A 28 23.26 -10.84 -15.20
CA LEU A 28 23.21 -11.39 -13.85
C LEU A 28 21.78 -11.81 -13.49
N ASP A 29 20.79 -10.98 -13.78
CA ASP A 29 19.37 -11.28 -13.54
C ASP A 29 18.93 -12.54 -14.30
N GLY A 30 19.30 -12.66 -15.58
CA GLY A 30 19.03 -13.85 -16.39
C GLY A 30 19.82 -15.10 -16.00
N ALA A 31 20.93 -14.95 -15.25
CA ALA A 31 21.78 -16.06 -14.79
C ALA A 31 21.46 -16.50 -13.36
N VAL A 32 20.70 -15.71 -12.60
CA VAL A 32 20.29 -16.02 -11.23
C VAL A 32 18.96 -16.78 -11.28
N LEU A 33 18.90 -17.91 -10.59
CA LEU A 33 17.64 -18.60 -10.39
C LEU A 33 16.78 -17.80 -9.40
N ASP A 34 15.50 -17.65 -9.75
CA ASP A 34 14.48 -17.10 -8.87
C ASP A 34 14.49 -17.74 -7.47
N PRO A 35 13.93 -17.06 -6.44
CA PRO A 35 13.91 -17.56 -5.07
C PRO A 35 13.51 -19.04 -4.99
N SER A 36 14.43 -19.85 -4.46
CA SER A 36 14.20 -21.30 -4.37
C SER A 36 12.98 -21.62 -3.51
N TYR A 37 12.38 -22.80 -3.73
CA TYR A 37 11.31 -23.35 -2.87
C TYR A 37 11.65 -23.26 -1.37
N LYS A 38 12.93 -23.46 -1.01
CA LYS A 38 13.41 -23.34 0.37
C LYS A 38 13.33 -21.90 0.90
N ALA A 39 13.56 -20.89 0.06
CA ALA A 39 13.37 -19.50 0.43
C ALA A 39 11.89 -19.19 0.75
N GLY A 40 10.95 -19.76 -0.02
CA GLY A 40 9.52 -19.68 0.25
C GLY A 40 9.14 -20.30 1.60
N LEU A 41 9.70 -21.48 1.92
CA LEU A 41 9.49 -22.13 3.22
C LEU A 41 10.04 -21.29 4.39
N VAL A 42 11.26 -20.77 4.28
CA VAL A 42 11.88 -19.94 5.33
C VAL A 42 11.10 -18.64 5.53
N ARG A 43 10.64 -18.00 4.44
CA ARG A 43 9.74 -16.83 4.53
C ARG A 43 8.47 -17.16 5.29
N GLY A 44 7.84 -18.29 5.00
CA GLY A 44 6.61 -18.71 5.68
C GLY A 44 6.80 -18.92 7.19
N VAL A 45 7.95 -19.45 7.62
CA VAL A 45 8.28 -19.57 9.04
C VAL A 45 8.49 -18.20 9.68
N ALA A 46 9.29 -17.32 9.05
CA ALA A 46 9.53 -15.98 9.57
C ALA A 46 8.25 -15.15 9.72
N LEU A 47 7.31 -15.25 8.77
CA LEU A 47 6.02 -14.57 8.86
C LEU A 47 5.16 -15.08 10.03
N LYS A 48 5.15 -16.40 10.28
CA LYS A 48 4.45 -16.98 11.43
C LYS A 48 5.04 -16.53 12.76
N ASP A 49 6.36 -16.43 12.84
CA ASP A 49 7.05 -15.94 14.04
C ASP A 49 6.70 -14.46 14.30
N LEU A 50 6.65 -13.63 13.25
CA LEU A 50 6.20 -12.24 13.34
C LEU A 50 4.74 -12.13 13.79
N GLU A 51 3.84 -12.94 13.23
CA GLU A 51 2.42 -12.99 13.62
C GLU A 51 2.27 -13.38 15.10
N ALA A 52 3.03 -14.38 15.57
CA ALA A 52 3.02 -14.79 16.97
C ALA A 52 3.52 -13.69 17.92
N VAL A 53 4.58 -12.97 17.54
CA VAL A 53 5.10 -11.83 18.31
C VAL A 53 4.08 -10.69 18.35
N GLU A 54 3.48 -10.34 17.21
CA GLU A 54 2.43 -9.32 17.12
C GLU A 54 1.25 -9.68 18.03
N GLN A 55 0.70 -10.89 17.88
CA GLN A 55 -0.43 -11.39 18.67
C GLN A 55 -0.14 -11.32 20.17
N SER A 56 1.00 -11.85 20.60
CA SER A 56 1.38 -11.85 22.02
C SER A 56 1.63 -10.44 22.58
N SER A 57 2.00 -9.48 21.73
CA SER A 57 2.24 -8.10 22.12
C SER A 57 0.95 -7.27 22.19
N LEU A 58 -0.01 -7.56 21.31
CA LEU A 58 -1.37 -7.02 21.35
C LEU A 58 -2.11 -7.50 22.61
N GLU A 59 -2.03 -8.80 22.93
CA GLU A 59 -2.67 -9.39 24.11
C GLU A 59 -2.15 -8.80 25.43
N LYS A 60 -0.86 -8.43 25.46
CA LYS A 60 -0.23 -7.79 26.64
C LYS A 60 -0.52 -6.30 26.74
N GLY A 61 -1.27 -5.72 25.80
CA GLY A 61 -1.51 -4.27 25.70
C GLY A 61 -0.23 -3.46 25.48
N ALA A 62 0.87 -4.13 25.12
CA ALA A 62 2.21 -3.55 25.03
C ALA A 62 2.52 -3.04 23.62
N ALA A 63 1.73 -3.43 22.62
CA ALA A 63 2.00 -3.10 21.23
C ALA A 63 0.76 -2.72 20.43
N VAL A 64 1.06 -2.36 19.20
CA VAL A 64 0.22 -1.73 18.19
C VAL A 64 0.22 -2.66 16.98
N PRO A 65 -0.88 -2.76 16.22
CA PRO A 65 -0.88 -3.53 14.99
C PRO A 65 0.29 -3.13 14.06
N SER A 66 0.98 -4.12 13.50
CA SER A 66 2.11 -3.97 12.60
C SER A 66 1.63 -3.53 11.21
N ILE A 67 1.28 -2.25 11.09
CA ILE A 67 0.79 -1.64 9.85
C ILE A 67 1.93 -0.92 9.12
N ALA A 68 2.32 0.25 9.63
CA ALA A 68 3.36 1.08 9.07
C ALA A 68 4.06 1.84 10.20
N LEU A 69 5.34 1.57 10.42
CA LEU A 69 6.19 2.33 11.33
C LEU A 69 7.29 3.02 10.52
N GLY A 70 7.31 4.35 10.53
CA GLY A 70 8.36 5.16 9.92
C GLY A 70 8.07 5.65 8.49
N ARG A 71 9.12 6.12 7.80
CA ARG A 71 9.04 6.70 6.45
C ARG A 71 9.22 5.58 5.41
N LEU A 72 8.11 5.05 4.91
CA LEU A 72 8.08 3.93 3.95
C LEU A 72 8.26 4.33 2.48
N GLY A 73 8.70 5.57 2.21
CA GLY A 73 8.85 6.11 0.86
C GLY A 73 7.70 7.07 0.52
N PRO A 74 7.01 6.91 -0.62
CA PRO A 74 5.90 7.79 -1.01
C PRO A 74 4.80 7.84 0.07
N PRO A 75 4.23 9.02 0.38
CA PRO A 75 3.16 9.15 1.37
C PRO A 75 1.94 8.26 1.07
N GLU A 76 1.71 7.96 -0.21
CA GLU A 76 0.66 7.09 -0.74
C GLU A 76 0.74 5.67 -0.14
N LEU A 77 1.94 5.15 0.08
CA LEU A 77 2.13 3.80 0.60
C LEU A 77 1.58 3.67 2.01
N SER A 78 1.89 4.65 2.87
CA SER A 78 1.46 4.60 4.27
C SER A 78 -0.05 4.74 4.39
N LYS A 79 -0.69 5.66 3.64
CA LYS A 79 -2.16 5.76 3.66
C LYS A 79 -2.84 4.47 3.22
N LEU A 80 -2.35 3.81 2.16
CA LEU A 80 -2.96 2.58 1.66
C LEU A 80 -2.85 1.44 2.66
N LEU A 81 -1.74 1.35 3.40
CA LEU A 81 -1.58 0.36 4.48
C LEU A 81 -2.60 0.60 5.61
N PHE A 82 -2.81 1.85 6.02
CA PHE A 82 -3.80 2.16 7.06
C PHE A 82 -5.24 1.95 6.59
N GLU A 83 -5.57 2.33 5.36
CA GLU A 83 -6.89 2.08 4.77
C GLU A 83 -7.16 0.57 4.67
N ALA A 84 -6.20 -0.22 4.17
CA ALA A 84 -6.31 -1.68 4.14
C ALA A 84 -6.44 -2.28 5.54
N ALA A 85 -5.73 -1.73 6.54
CA ALA A 85 -5.83 -2.16 7.93
C ALA A 85 -7.22 -1.90 8.54
N LEU A 86 -7.88 -0.80 8.17
CA LEU A 86 -9.25 -0.53 8.57
C LEU A 86 -10.23 -1.54 7.96
N PHE A 87 -10.12 -1.82 6.66
CA PHE A 87 -10.91 -2.87 6.03
C PHE A 87 -10.68 -4.24 6.69
N ARG A 88 -9.42 -4.59 7.01
CA ARG A 88 -9.10 -5.80 7.76
C ARG A 88 -9.77 -5.82 9.12
N SER A 89 -9.75 -4.71 9.85
CA SER A 89 -10.36 -4.61 11.19
C SER A 89 -11.88 -4.77 11.17
N VAL A 90 -12.54 -4.32 10.10
CA VAL A 90 -14.02 -4.37 9.99
C VAL A 90 -14.50 -5.70 9.44
N TYR A 91 -13.80 -6.27 8.45
CA TYR A 91 -14.28 -7.43 7.70
C TYR A 91 -13.54 -8.73 8.02
N GLY A 92 -12.30 -8.67 8.51
CA GLY A 92 -11.45 -9.82 8.76
C GLY A 92 -10.92 -10.54 7.51
N THR A 93 -11.76 -10.74 6.48
CA THR A 93 -11.42 -11.40 5.22
C THR A 93 -11.82 -10.59 4.00
N VAL A 94 -11.11 -10.81 2.89
CA VAL A 94 -11.35 -10.11 1.62
C VAL A 94 -12.73 -10.46 1.06
N GLN A 95 -13.19 -11.70 1.25
CA GLN A 95 -14.50 -12.20 0.84
C GLN A 95 -15.64 -11.49 1.56
N ALA A 96 -15.47 -11.19 2.85
CA ALA A 96 -16.49 -10.48 3.62
C ALA A 96 -16.74 -9.08 3.05
N VAL A 97 -15.70 -8.41 2.52
CA VAL A 97 -15.87 -7.11 1.82
C VAL A 97 -16.71 -7.26 0.55
N LEU A 98 -16.49 -8.34 -0.22
CA LEU A 98 -17.18 -8.59 -1.48
C LEU A 98 -18.64 -9.03 -1.30
N GLN A 99 -18.93 -9.73 -0.20
CA GLN A 99 -20.27 -10.21 0.14
C GLN A 99 -21.12 -9.15 0.84
N ASP A 100 -20.53 -8.06 1.32
CA ASP A 100 -21.26 -7.00 1.98
C ASP A 100 -22.20 -6.27 1.01
N GLY A 101 -23.51 -6.36 1.25
CA GLY A 101 -24.53 -5.67 0.47
C GLY A 101 -24.74 -4.21 0.87
N ALA A 102 -24.05 -3.72 1.91
CA ALA A 102 -24.21 -2.36 2.41
C ALA A 102 -23.78 -1.31 1.37
N SER A 103 -24.41 -0.14 1.46
CA SER A 103 -24.02 1.05 0.70
C SER A 103 -22.64 1.54 1.10
N ASP A 104 -21.94 2.22 0.18
CA ASP A 104 -20.59 2.72 0.45
C ASP A 104 -20.57 3.74 1.60
N THR A 105 -21.68 4.44 1.85
CA THR A 105 -21.88 5.32 3.02
C THR A 105 -21.95 4.53 4.33
N GLU A 106 -22.69 3.42 4.37
CA GLU A 106 -22.76 2.60 5.59
C GLU A 106 -21.41 1.95 5.89
N VAL A 107 -20.67 1.56 4.86
CA VAL A 107 -19.31 1.04 5.02
C VAL A 107 -18.36 2.13 5.52
N ALA A 108 -18.43 3.35 4.96
CA ALA A 108 -17.65 4.50 5.44
C ALA A 108 -17.86 4.76 6.95
N GLU A 109 -19.10 4.70 7.42
CA GLU A 109 -19.43 4.83 8.85
C GLU A 109 -18.89 3.67 9.69
N ARG A 110 -18.91 2.43 9.18
CA ARG A 110 -18.28 1.28 9.86
C ARG A 110 -16.77 1.46 9.98
N LEU A 111 -16.11 1.95 8.92
CA LEU A 111 -14.67 2.25 8.96
C LEU A 111 -14.35 3.36 9.97
N LEU A 112 -15.18 4.39 10.03
CA LEU A 112 -15.08 5.46 11.03
C LEU A 112 -15.20 4.91 12.46
N GLY A 113 -16.21 4.06 12.72
CA GLY A 113 -16.41 3.41 14.01
C GLY A 113 -15.29 2.46 14.41
N ALA A 114 -14.49 1.96 13.46
CA ALA A 114 -13.37 1.07 13.70
C ALA A 114 -12.04 1.80 13.97
N LEU A 115 -11.98 3.14 13.90
CA LEU A 115 -10.73 3.90 14.06
C LEU A 115 -10.01 3.63 15.39
N ASP A 116 -10.76 3.56 16.48
CA ASP A 116 -10.19 3.34 17.81
C ASP A 116 -9.77 1.88 18.01
N ALA A 117 -10.65 0.94 17.67
CA ALA A 117 -10.39 -0.50 17.82
C ALA A 117 -9.22 -0.98 16.95
N SER A 118 -9.08 -0.42 15.74
CA SER A 118 -7.96 -0.71 14.84
C SER A 118 -6.65 -0.02 15.23
N GLY A 119 -6.71 0.96 16.15
CA GLY A 119 -5.59 1.83 16.50
C GLY A 119 -5.26 2.91 15.47
N VAL A 120 -5.80 2.83 14.25
CA VAL A 120 -5.49 3.75 13.14
C VAL A 120 -5.78 5.21 13.52
N GLY A 121 -6.87 5.45 14.26
CA GLY A 121 -7.26 6.78 14.74
C GLY A 121 -6.18 7.47 15.60
N ARG A 122 -5.34 6.70 16.28
CA ARG A 122 -4.21 7.23 17.07
C ARG A 122 -2.91 7.22 16.26
N PHE A 123 -2.62 6.16 15.53
CA PHE A 123 -1.31 5.97 14.92
C PHE A 123 -1.08 6.85 13.70
N ALA A 124 -2.01 6.88 12.76
CA ALA A 124 -1.82 7.64 11.54
C ALA A 124 -1.62 9.15 11.86
N PRO A 125 -2.46 9.80 12.69
CA PRO A 125 -2.23 11.20 13.05
C PRO A 125 -0.91 11.43 13.81
N SER A 126 -0.46 10.47 14.62
CA SER A 126 0.80 10.60 15.38
C SER A 126 2.05 10.69 14.50
N ILE A 127 2.02 10.06 13.31
CA ILE A 127 3.10 10.10 12.32
C ILE A 127 2.86 11.11 11.19
N GLY A 128 1.84 11.97 11.34
CA GLY A 128 1.54 13.06 10.42
C GLY A 128 0.68 12.68 9.22
N ILE A 129 -0.06 11.57 9.30
CA ILE A 129 -1.04 11.14 8.30
C ILE A 129 -2.43 11.46 8.83
N PRO A 130 -3.11 12.50 8.32
CA PRO A 130 -4.44 12.85 8.79
C PRO A 130 -5.50 11.91 8.19
N ILE A 131 -6.67 11.89 8.82
CA ILE A 131 -7.82 11.06 8.46
C ILE A 131 -8.98 11.98 8.10
N LEU A 132 -9.44 11.89 6.85
CA LEU A 132 -10.61 12.60 6.35
C LEU A 132 -11.86 11.73 6.61
N GLN A 133 -12.82 12.28 7.35
CA GLN A 133 -14.05 11.58 7.73
C GLN A 133 -15.05 11.43 6.57
N PRO A 134 -16.09 10.59 6.72
CA PRO A 134 -17.10 10.37 5.68
C PRO A 134 -17.82 11.63 5.20
N ASP A 135 -17.92 12.66 6.06
CA ASP A 135 -18.51 13.96 5.72
C ASP A 135 -17.69 14.78 4.71
N GLY A 136 -16.43 14.38 4.46
CA GLY A 136 -15.50 15.07 3.57
C GLY A 136 -15.01 16.42 4.08
N VAL A 137 -15.31 16.81 5.33
CA VAL A 137 -14.93 18.11 5.90
C VAL A 137 -14.17 17.95 7.21
N THR A 138 -14.52 16.95 8.02
CA THR A 138 -13.87 16.73 9.30
C THR A 138 -12.54 16.00 9.11
N LEU A 139 -11.45 16.61 9.60
CA LEU A 139 -10.09 16.09 9.48
C LEU A 139 -9.51 15.80 10.88
N VAL A 140 -9.29 14.52 11.19
CA VAL A 140 -8.55 14.12 12.38
C VAL A 140 -7.07 14.21 12.07
N ARG A 141 -6.33 15.03 12.83
CA ARG A 141 -4.91 15.28 12.58
C ARG A 141 -4.08 15.35 13.85
N GLY A 142 -2.79 15.05 13.69
CA GLY A 142 -1.78 15.31 14.70
C GLY A 142 -1.28 16.76 14.67
N PRO A 143 -0.26 17.07 15.49
CA PRO A 143 0.38 18.38 15.49
C PRO A 143 1.16 18.68 14.20
N ARG A 144 1.51 17.64 13.42
CA ARG A 144 2.16 17.75 12.11
C ARG A 144 1.31 17.02 11.08
N ILE A 145 1.36 17.50 9.84
CA ILE A 145 0.74 16.86 8.68
C ILE A 145 1.84 16.76 7.61
N ASN A 146 1.98 15.60 6.99
CA ASN A 146 3.03 15.35 5.99
C ASN A 146 2.66 15.87 4.59
N VAL A 147 1.36 15.95 4.27
CA VAL A 147 0.84 16.44 2.98
C VAL A 147 -0.25 17.49 3.27
N PRO A 148 -0.18 18.72 2.75
CA PRO A 148 0.81 19.23 1.80
C PRO A 148 2.19 19.48 2.41
N GLU A 149 3.22 19.40 1.58
CA GLU A 149 4.55 19.89 1.92
C GLU A 149 4.54 21.42 1.88
N LEU A 150 4.70 22.06 3.03
CA LEU A 150 4.76 23.52 3.12
C LEU A 150 6.16 24.00 2.71
N LEU A 151 6.22 24.90 1.72
CA LEU A 151 7.45 25.55 1.30
C LEU A 151 7.73 26.78 2.20
N GLY A 152 8.97 26.89 2.67
CA GLY A 152 9.44 28.04 3.47
C GLY A 152 8.99 28.00 4.93
N HIS A 153 8.56 29.16 5.46
CA HIS A 153 8.18 29.33 6.88
C HIS A 153 6.66 29.34 7.11
N GLN A 154 5.87 29.08 6.07
CA GLN A 154 4.41 29.04 6.18
C GLN A 154 3.98 27.86 7.05
N LYS A 155 2.99 28.09 7.92
CA LYS A 155 2.41 27.07 8.82
C LYS A 155 0.94 26.79 8.54
N SER A 156 0.36 27.48 7.56
CA SER A 156 -1.05 27.42 7.18
C SER A 156 -1.19 27.57 5.68
N VAL A 157 -2.19 26.91 5.10
CA VAL A 157 -2.56 26.98 3.68
C VAL A 157 -4.07 27.06 3.61
N ASP A 158 -4.59 27.84 2.68
CA ASP A 158 -6.01 27.88 2.40
C ASP A 158 -6.42 26.59 1.68
N VAL A 159 -7.48 25.94 2.16
CA VAL A 159 -7.91 24.64 1.64
C VAL A 159 -9.10 24.85 0.72
N THR A 160 -8.93 24.62 -0.57
CA THR A 160 -10.05 24.46 -1.50
C THR A 160 -10.50 23.00 -1.56
N ASP A 161 -11.70 22.74 -2.09
CA ASP A 161 -12.17 21.37 -2.32
C ASP A 161 -11.22 20.57 -3.24
N ALA A 162 -10.65 21.23 -4.26
CA ALA A 162 -9.69 20.62 -5.17
C ALA A 162 -8.37 20.26 -4.47
N ASP A 163 -7.89 21.13 -3.57
CA ASP A 163 -6.70 20.86 -2.77
C ASP A 163 -6.92 19.71 -1.80
N ARG A 164 -8.08 19.67 -1.12
CA ARG A 164 -8.47 18.56 -0.25
C ARG A 164 -8.41 17.24 -1.01
N ASP A 165 -9.01 17.18 -2.21
CA ASP A 165 -9.02 15.96 -3.00
C ASP A 165 -7.62 15.55 -3.46
N ALA A 166 -6.79 16.51 -3.87
CA ALA A 166 -5.41 16.25 -4.27
C ALA A 166 -4.58 15.71 -3.09
N TRP A 167 -4.68 16.32 -1.91
CA TRP A 167 -3.93 15.90 -0.72
C TRP A 167 -4.44 14.59 -0.13
N ALA A 168 -5.76 14.38 -0.15
CA ALA A 168 -6.36 13.12 0.26
C ALA A 168 -5.90 11.97 -0.64
N ASN A 169 -5.90 12.16 -1.96
CA ASN A 169 -5.38 11.14 -2.89
C ASN A 169 -3.89 10.82 -2.63
N ARG A 170 -3.09 11.84 -2.31
CA ARG A 170 -1.63 11.72 -2.14
C ARG A 170 -1.18 11.12 -0.82
N GLY A 171 -1.85 11.43 0.30
CA GLY A 171 -1.28 11.02 1.59
C GLY A 171 -2.19 11.04 2.80
N TRP A 172 -3.49 11.32 2.65
CA TRP A 172 -4.42 11.22 3.78
C TRP A 172 -5.17 9.90 3.71
N ILE A 173 -5.59 9.41 4.86
CA ILE A 173 -6.54 8.31 4.94
C ILE A 173 -7.92 8.87 4.59
N ASP A 174 -8.54 8.35 3.55
CA ASP A 174 -9.81 8.84 3.03
C ASP A 174 -10.95 7.88 3.39
N LEU A 175 -11.83 8.29 4.31
CA LEU A 175 -12.99 7.50 4.72
C LEU A 175 -14.26 7.84 3.95
N ARG A 176 -14.20 8.69 2.92
CA ARG A 176 -15.38 9.05 2.15
C ARG A 176 -15.93 7.87 1.35
N PRO A 177 -17.24 7.83 1.07
CA PRO A 177 -17.87 6.75 0.30
C PRO A 177 -17.19 6.49 -1.07
N GLU A 178 -16.66 7.53 -1.70
CA GLU A 178 -15.97 7.43 -2.99
C GLU A 178 -14.69 6.58 -2.88
N ASN A 179 -13.94 6.73 -1.79
CA ASN A 179 -12.74 5.92 -1.56
C ASN A 179 -13.10 4.49 -1.15
N VAL A 180 -14.18 4.31 -0.38
CA VAL A 180 -14.74 2.98 -0.07
C VAL A 180 -15.07 2.23 -1.36
N LYS A 181 -15.78 2.87 -2.28
CA LYS A 181 -16.11 2.29 -3.59
C LYS A 181 -14.86 1.88 -4.36
N ARG A 182 -13.81 2.71 -4.35
CA ARG A 182 -12.52 2.41 -4.98
C ARG A 182 -11.86 1.19 -4.35
N TRP A 183 -11.85 1.08 -3.02
CA TRP A 183 -11.33 -0.08 -2.31
C TRP A 183 -12.08 -1.37 -2.62
N ARG A 184 -13.42 -1.31 -2.67
CA ARG A 184 -14.24 -2.48 -3.04
C ARG A 184 -13.97 -2.94 -4.46
N LEU A 185 -13.76 -1.99 -5.39
CA LEU A 185 -13.37 -2.30 -6.77
C LEU A 185 -11.99 -2.97 -6.82
N ARG A 186 -10.98 -2.37 -6.16
CA ARG A 186 -9.62 -2.94 -6.04
C ARG A 186 -9.65 -4.37 -5.52
N ILE A 187 -10.37 -4.58 -4.43
CA ILE A 187 -10.52 -5.91 -3.81
C ILE A 187 -11.17 -6.90 -4.77
N ARG A 188 -12.18 -6.48 -5.53
CA ARG A 188 -12.80 -7.33 -6.56
C ARG A 188 -11.80 -7.70 -7.66
N GLU A 189 -11.05 -6.72 -8.17
CA GLU A 189 -10.05 -6.94 -9.22
C GLU A 189 -8.90 -7.84 -8.74
N MET A 190 -8.43 -7.66 -7.50
CA MET A 190 -7.45 -8.54 -6.86
C MET A 190 -7.93 -10.00 -6.80
N VAL A 191 -9.20 -10.21 -6.42
CA VAL A 191 -9.78 -11.56 -6.34
C VAL A 191 -10.03 -12.15 -7.73
N GLN A 192 -10.45 -11.35 -8.71
CA GLN A 192 -10.63 -11.83 -10.09
C GLN A 192 -9.29 -12.23 -10.72
N ALA A 193 -8.26 -11.39 -10.60
CA ALA A 193 -6.92 -11.69 -11.11
C ALA A 193 -6.35 -12.99 -10.53
N ARG A 194 -6.69 -13.33 -9.27
CA ARG A 194 -6.35 -14.62 -8.65
C ARG A 194 -7.05 -15.80 -9.32
N SER A 195 -8.34 -15.68 -9.63
CA SER A 195 -9.11 -16.75 -10.28
C SER A 195 -8.53 -17.05 -11.66
N ASP A 196 -8.25 -16.03 -12.45
CA ASP A 196 -7.72 -16.15 -13.81
C ASP A 196 -6.33 -16.81 -13.81
N LEU A 197 -5.45 -16.45 -12.87
CA LEU A 197 -4.12 -17.07 -12.70
C LEU A 197 -4.20 -18.55 -12.28
N ARG A 198 -5.18 -18.91 -11.45
CA ARG A 198 -5.38 -20.30 -11.00
C ARG A 198 -5.90 -21.18 -12.13
N GLU A 199 -6.73 -20.63 -13.02
CA GLU A 199 -7.21 -21.33 -14.22
C GLU A 199 -6.12 -21.51 -15.29
N ALA A 200 -5.13 -20.61 -15.35
CA ALA A 200 -3.99 -20.70 -16.28
C ALA A 200 -2.95 -21.80 -15.94
N GLY A 201 -3.11 -22.51 -14.82
CA GLY A 201 -2.29 -23.67 -14.45
C GLY A 201 -0.91 -23.35 -13.84
N SER A 202 -0.20 -24.38 -13.38
CA SER A 202 1.05 -24.28 -12.59
C SER A 202 2.25 -23.65 -13.30
N ALA A 203 2.18 -23.41 -14.62
CA ALA A 203 3.18 -22.66 -15.37
C ALA A 203 2.99 -21.13 -15.28
N ALA A 204 1.80 -20.67 -14.89
CA ALA A 204 1.47 -19.26 -14.65
C ALA A 204 1.60 -18.85 -13.17
N ALA A 205 1.94 -19.80 -12.29
CA ALA A 205 2.14 -19.55 -10.87
C ALA A 205 3.52 -18.91 -10.63
N THR A 206 3.64 -17.61 -10.88
CA THR A 206 4.77 -16.82 -10.43
C THR A 206 4.72 -16.67 -8.90
N ILE A 207 5.85 -16.37 -8.25
CA ILE A 207 5.98 -16.16 -6.79
C ILE A 207 4.98 -15.11 -6.24
N HIS A 208 4.36 -14.33 -7.12
CA HIS A 208 3.26 -13.40 -6.86
C HIS A 208 1.88 -14.04 -6.62
N SER A 209 1.73 -15.37 -6.76
CA SER A 209 0.44 -16.06 -6.73
C SER A 209 -0.04 -16.48 -5.33
N PHE A 210 0.68 -16.13 -4.27
CA PHE A 210 0.38 -16.56 -2.90
C PHE A 210 -0.37 -15.50 -2.07
N MET A 211 -1.41 -14.88 -2.65
CA MET A 211 -2.35 -14.12 -1.81
C MET A 211 -3.29 -15.09 -1.08
N SER A 212 -3.18 -15.11 0.24
CA SER A 212 -4.10 -15.87 1.10
C SER A 212 -5.48 -15.20 1.16
N ASP A 213 -6.49 -15.89 1.70
CA ASP A 213 -7.82 -15.30 1.96
C ASP A 213 -7.80 -14.15 3.00
N ARG A 214 -6.65 -14.01 3.67
CA ARG A 214 -6.41 -13.05 4.73
C ARG A 214 -5.96 -11.73 4.12
N PHE A 215 -6.23 -10.66 4.86
CA PHE A 215 -5.68 -9.34 4.55
C PHE A 215 -4.16 -9.30 4.81
N GLU A 216 -3.39 -9.62 3.79
CA GLU A 216 -1.96 -9.35 3.73
C GLU A 216 -1.76 -7.91 3.23
N LEU A 217 -1.70 -6.95 4.16
CA LEU A 217 -1.67 -5.51 3.84
C LEU A 217 -0.60 -5.15 2.80
N GLY A 218 0.60 -5.74 2.94
CA GLY A 218 1.70 -5.52 2.01
C GLY A 218 1.43 -6.03 0.60
N GLU A 219 0.73 -7.16 0.45
CA GLU A 219 0.41 -7.73 -0.86
C GLU A 219 -0.66 -6.90 -1.58
N MET A 220 -1.69 -6.45 -0.84
CA MET A 220 -2.73 -5.57 -1.38
C MET A 220 -2.14 -4.25 -1.86
N VAL A 221 -1.28 -3.62 -1.05
CA VAL A 221 -0.63 -2.37 -1.43
C VAL A 221 0.30 -2.59 -2.61
N ALA A 222 1.09 -3.67 -2.63
CA ALA A 222 1.94 -4.01 -3.77
C ALA A 222 1.14 -4.20 -5.06
N TRP A 223 -0.02 -4.86 -4.99
CA TRP A 223 -0.91 -5.00 -6.14
C TRP A 223 -1.40 -3.64 -6.65
N ILE A 224 -1.78 -2.70 -5.76
CA ILE A 224 -2.20 -1.35 -6.16
C ILE A 224 -1.05 -0.61 -6.86
N PHE A 225 0.17 -0.69 -6.32
CA PHE A 225 1.33 -0.06 -6.96
C PHE A 225 1.63 -0.64 -8.35
N ASN A 226 1.50 -1.95 -8.52
CA ASN A 226 1.80 -2.63 -9.78
C ASN A 226 0.74 -2.37 -10.87
N ASN A 227 -0.54 -2.26 -10.50
CA ASN A 227 -1.65 -2.18 -11.45
C ASN A 227 -2.17 -0.75 -11.67
N GLU A 228 -2.14 0.11 -10.66
CA GLU A 228 -2.66 1.48 -10.77
C GLU A 228 -1.59 2.55 -10.89
N MET A 229 -0.43 2.36 -10.24
CA MET A 229 0.60 3.41 -10.18
C MET A 229 1.76 3.19 -11.15
N GLU A 230 1.58 2.31 -12.15
CA GLU A 230 2.60 1.95 -13.16
C GLU A 230 3.98 1.68 -12.55
N GLY A 231 4.01 1.11 -11.34
CA GLY A 231 5.21 0.86 -10.55
C GLY A 231 6.08 -0.27 -11.09
N TYR A 232 6.44 -0.23 -12.37
CA TYR A 232 7.49 -1.11 -12.90
C TYR A 232 8.83 -0.69 -12.30
N ARG A 233 9.41 -1.55 -11.47
CA ARG A 233 10.87 -1.67 -11.42
C ARG A 233 11.27 -2.26 -12.77
N LEU A 234 12.21 -1.58 -13.44
CA LEU A 234 12.85 -1.97 -14.70
C LEU A 234 12.88 -3.50 -14.86
N LYS A 235 12.32 -4.01 -15.96
CA LYS A 235 12.71 -5.30 -16.53
C LYS A 235 14.04 -5.14 -17.24
#